data_AF-A0A086JF42-F1
#
_entry.id   AF-A0A086JF42-F1
#
_cell.length_a   1.000
_cell.length_b   1.000
_cell.length_c   1.000
_cell.angle_alpha   90.00
_cell.angle_beta   90.00
_cell.angle_gamma   90.00
#
_symmetry.space_group_name_H-M   'P 1'
#
loop_
_entity.id
_entity.type
_entity.pdbx_description
1 polymer ?
#
loop_
_entity_poly.entity_id
_entity_poly.type
_entity_poly.pdbx_seq_one_letter_code
_entity_poly.pdbx_strand_id
1 'polypeptide(L)'
;STRALQWHARNLAAGLLYNGAHICVHPQIIVTCKNWCQRETFLDLVRHYQRETLYVGCYYPDYADRIQNARKKLIEMGRKPADFEIAVPVPLSGRYAHEEMKCVIFATEMPEDNFIAVEEMFAPVCGEVALDTPATVAEFLPRAVKYVNEKVRGTLSVSVSVKPNGPKDEQAVEDAIVDLRYGSVHINTLTMLAIAFPSLMWGGYPGATIFDLQSGIGAYGNCYGFKRPIKSVLRAPFLNFTQLLIVPSTKGNVHKMAKLWKRIVDAVLSRRSTQGWFSFSGQITKIVSAFVANL
;
A
#
# COMPACT_ATOMS: atom_id res chain seq x y z
N SER A 1 13.23 15.07 -0.98
CA SER A 1 14.56 14.68 -1.49
C SER A 1 14.40 13.49 -2.42
N THR A 2 15.32 13.29 -3.37
CA THR A 2 15.28 12.16 -4.33
C THR A 2 15.23 10.81 -3.62
N ARG A 3 16.02 10.63 -2.54
CA ARG A 3 16.01 9.42 -1.72
C ARG A 3 14.62 9.11 -1.16
N ALA A 4 13.90 10.11 -0.67
CA ALA A 4 12.57 9.90 -0.13
C ALA A 4 11.54 9.54 -1.21
N LEU A 5 11.59 10.19 -2.38
CA LEU A 5 10.73 9.83 -3.50
C LEU A 5 10.92 8.37 -3.92
N GLN A 6 12.18 7.96 -4.13
CA GLN A 6 12.51 6.58 -4.46
C GLN A 6 12.03 5.61 -3.39
N TRP A 7 12.21 5.97 -2.12
CA TRP A 7 11.76 5.17 -0.99
C TRP A 7 10.25 4.93 -1.02
N HIS A 8 9.44 5.99 -1.06
CA HIS A 8 7.97 5.85 -1.06
C HIS A 8 7.44 5.22 -2.36
N ALA A 9 8.01 5.56 -3.51
CA ALA A 9 7.59 5.01 -4.80
C ALA A 9 7.86 3.49 -4.86
N ARG A 10 9.02 3.05 -4.36
CA ARG A 10 9.36 1.63 -4.27
C ARG A 10 8.39 0.87 -3.37
N ASN A 11 8.04 1.44 -2.22
CA ASN A 11 7.09 0.83 -1.30
C ASN A 11 5.68 0.73 -1.89
N LEU A 12 5.22 1.79 -2.54
CA LEU A 12 3.93 1.80 -3.20
C LEU A 12 3.86 0.75 -4.32
N ALA A 13 4.89 0.67 -5.16
CA ALA A 13 5.00 -0.39 -6.18
C ALA A 13 4.97 -1.80 -5.55
N ALA A 14 5.64 -2.00 -4.41
CA ALA A 14 5.60 -3.28 -3.70
C ALA A 14 4.18 -3.61 -3.22
N GLY A 15 3.46 -2.64 -2.65
CA GLY A 15 2.08 -2.82 -2.21
C GLY A 15 1.11 -3.09 -3.36
N LEU A 16 1.30 -2.42 -4.50
CA LEU A 16 0.51 -2.64 -5.72
C LEU A 16 0.70 -4.05 -6.28
N LEU A 17 1.91 -4.59 -6.22
CA LEU A 17 2.22 -5.92 -6.77
C LEU A 17 2.14 -7.04 -5.73
N TYR A 18 1.85 -6.70 -4.48
CA TYR A 18 1.83 -7.68 -3.40
C TYR A 18 0.73 -8.72 -3.64
N ASN A 19 1.11 -9.99 -3.55
CA ASN A 19 0.19 -11.13 -3.59
C ASN A 19 -0.76 -11.11 -4.81
N GLY A 20 -0.25 -10.69 -5.98
CA GLY A 20 -1.06 -10.65 -7.21
C GLY A 20 -2.19 -9.61 -7.19
N ALA A 21 -2.13 -8.61 -6.29
CA ALA A 21 -3.22 -7.70 -5.97
C ALA A 21 -4.49 -8.37 -5.39
N HIS A 22 -4.40 -9.64 -4.99
CA HIS A 22 -5.49 -10.41 -4.40
C HIS A 22 -5.44 -10.35 -2.87
N ILE A 23 -5.50 -9.12 -2.36
CA ILE A 23 -5.61 -8.84 -0.93
C ILE A 23 -6.53 -7.64 -0.73
N CYS A 24 -7.34 -7.67 0.32
CA CYS A 24 -8.36 -6.65 0.61
C CYS A 24 -7.83 -5.22 0.83
N VAL A 25 -6.51 -5.05 0.93
CA VAL A 25 -5.84 -3.75 1.12
C VAL A 25 -4.87 -3.39 0.00
N HIS A 26 -4.99 -4.06 -1.14
CA HIS A 26 -4.33 -3.62 -2.36
C HIS A 26 -4.75 -2.16 -2.65
N PRO A 27 -3.81 -1.23 -2.85
CA PRO A 27 -4.15 0.17 -3.14
C PRO A 27 -4.92 0.30 -4.46
N GLN A 28 -6.23 0.59 -4.39
CA GLN A 28 -7.07 0.83 -5.56
C GLN A 28 -6.90 2.26 -6.09
N ILE A 29 -6.85 3.24 -5.19
CA ILE A 29 -6.70 4.66 -5.51
C ILE A 29 -5.52 5.27 -4.78
N ILE A 30 -4.72 6.03 -5.52
CA ILE A 30 -3.69 6.94 -5.01
C ILE A 30 -4.23 8.36 -5.16
N VAL A 31 -4.13 9.16 -4.10
CA VAL A 31 -4.52 10.57 -4.13
C VAL A 31 -3.27 11.41 -4.00
N THR A 32 -3.08 12.35 -4.92
CA THR A 32 -1.94 13.27 -4.88
C THR A 32 -2.40 14.72 -5.02
N CYS A 33 -1.52 15.66 -4.67
CA CYS A 33 -1.72 17.07 -4.97
C CYS A 33 -1.26 17.35 -6.39
N LYS A 34 -2.16 17.84 -7.26
CA LYS A 34 -1.86 18.21 -8.64
C LYS A 34 -0.72 19.22 -8.75
N ASN A 35 -0.64 20.16 -7.81
CA ASN A 35 0.35 21.23 -7.80
C ASN A 35 1.65 20.84 -7.09
N TRP A 36 1.80 19.58 -6.65
CA TRP A 36 3.05 19.10 -6.07
C TRP A 36 4.12 18.94 -7.16
N CYS A 37 5.17 19.77 -7.10
CA CYS A 37 6.20 19.85 -8.14
C CYS A 37 6.95 18.54 -8.42
N GLN A 38 6.95 17.57 -7.49
CA GLN A 38 7.63 16.28 -7.68
C GLN A 38 6.67 15.14 -8.03
N ARG A 39 5.38 15.44 -8.29
CA ARG A 39 4.34 14.45 -8.55
C ARG A 39 4.67 13.56 -9.74
N GLU A 40 4.96 14.13 -10.91
CA GLU A 40 5.29 13.33 -12.10
C GLU A 40 6.50 12.45 -11.86
N THR A 41 7.57 13.00 -11.27
CA THR A 41 8.76 12.22 -10.90
C THR A 41 8.42 11.07 -9.95
N PHE A 42 7.50 11.27 -9.00
CA PHE A 42 7.05 10.21 -8.10
C PHE A 42 6.29 9.11 -8.85
N LEU A 43 5.31 9.48 -9.68
CA LEU A 43 4.49 8.52 -10.44
C LEU A 43 5.35 7.71 -11.43
N ASP A 44 6.34 8.35 -12.06
CA ASP A 44 7.29 7.66 -12.94
C ASP A 44 8.20 6.70 -12.17
N LEU A 45 8.61 7.03 -10.95
CA LEU A 45 9.34 6.10 -10.09
C LEU A 45 8.47 4.90 -9.70
N VAL A 46 7.17 5.09 -9.46
CA VAL A 46 6.24 3.98 -9.19
C VAL A 46 6.17 3.06 -10.40
N ARG A 47 5.96 3.61 -11.60
CA ARG A 47 5.97 2.85 -12.86
C ARG A 47 7.28 2.08 -13.06
N HIS A 48 8.41 2.75 -12.83
CA HIS A 48 9.74 2.15 -12.94
C HIS A 48 9.88 0.95 -12.00
N TYR A 49 9.54 1.09 -10.72
CA TYR A 49 9.64 -0.01 -9.77
C TYR A 49 8.65 -1.14 -10.06
N GLN A 50 7.45 -0.86 -10.60
CA GLN A 50 6.55 -1.92 -11.05
C GLN A 50 7.17 -2.75 -12.18
N ARG A 51 7.78 -2.11 -13.20
CA ARG A 51 8.46 -2.81 -14.31
C ARG A 51 9.62 -3.70 -13.85
N GLU A 52 10.38 -3.24 -12.88
CA GLU A 52 11.54 -3.96 -12.35
C GLU A 52 11.16 -5.13 -11.42
N THR A 53 9.92 -5.18 -10.96
CA THR A 53 9.47 -6.17 -10.00
C THR A 53 9.22 -7.51 -10.68
N LEU A 54 9.86 -8.55 -10.16
CA LEU A 54 9.54 -9.96 -10.41
C LEU A 54 8.17 -10.26 -9.81
N TYR A 55 7.14 -10.07 -10.60
CA TYR A 55 5.75 -10.18 -10.19
C TYR A 55 5.36 -11.66 -10.04
N VAL A 56 4.63 -11.98 -8.97
CA VAL A 56 4.18 -13.35 -8.69
C VAL A 56 3.04 -13.80 -9.59
N GLY A 57 2.46 -12.88 -10.36
CA GLY A 57 1.28 -13.14 -11.19
C GLY A 57 -0.03 -13.06 -10.40
N CYS A 58 -1.13 -13.25 -11.12
CA CYS A 58 -2.48 -13.34 -10.55
C CYS A 58 -2.90 -14.81 -10.47
N TYR A 59 -3.85 -15.12 -9.59
CA TYR A 59 -4.23 -16.51 -9.33
C TYR A 59 -5.72 -16.73 -9.05
N TYR A 60 -6.55 -15.68 -8.95
CA TYR A 60 -8.00 -15.85 -8.94
C TYR A 60 -8.51 -16.11 -10.36
N PRO A 61 -9.44 -17.05 -10.60
CA PRO A 61 -9.81 -17.48 -11.96
C PRO A 61 -10.26 -16.36 -12.92
N ASP A 62 -10.91 -15.32 -12.39
CA ASP A 62 -11.54 -14.24 -13.17
C ASP A 62 -10.67 -12.98 -13.32
N TYR A 63 -9.41 -13.02 -12.88
CA TYR A 63 -8.54 -11.84 -12.92
C TYR A 63 -8.34 -11.26 -14.33
N ALA A 64 -8.28 -12.12 -15.34
CA ALA A 64 -8.06 -11.71 -16.73
C ALA A 64 -9.23 -10.85 -17.23
N ASP A 65 -10.47 -11.29 -16.97
CA ASP A 65 -11.67 -10.55 -17.32
C ASP A 65 -11.72 -9.19 -16.62
N ARG A 66 -11.30 -9.13 -15.34
CA ARG A 66 -11.25 -7.88 -14.58
C ARG A 66 -10.25 -6.88 -15.16
N ILE A 67 -9.05 -7.33 -15.54
CA ILE A 67 -8.04 -6.50 -16.21
C ILE A 67 -8.58 -6.00 -17.57
N GLN A 68 -9.19 -6.89 -18.37
CA GLN A 68 -9.75 -6.54 -19.67
C GLN A 68 -10.89 -5.54 -19.57
N ASN A 69 -11.78 -5.70 -18.59
CA ASN A 69 -12.88 -4.77 -18.34
C ASN A 69 -12.36 -3.40 -17.90
N ALA A 70 -11.37 -3.34 -17.00
CA ALA A 70 -10.74 -2.08 -16.61
C ALA A 70 -10.05 -1.39 -17.80
N ARG A 71 -9.30 -2.13 -18.61
CA ARG A 71 -8.69 -1.65 -19.86
C ARG A 71 -9.74 -1.06 -20.79
N LYS A 72 -10.83 -1.79 -21.03
CA LYS A 72 -11.93 -1.34 -21.91
C LYS A 72 -12.52 -0.01 -21.44
N LYS A 73 -12.85 0.09 -20.15
CA LYS A 73 -13.37 1.33 -19.55
C LYS A 73 -12.40 2.51 -19.72
N LEU A 74 -11.10 2.29 -19.52
CA LEU A 74 -10.09 3.33 -19.72
C LEU A 74 -9.99 3.78 -21.19
N ILE A 75 -10.08 2.84 -22.14
CA ILE A 75 -10.09 3.17 -23.58
C ILE A 75 -11.36 3.96 -23.96
N GLU A 76 -12.53 3.59 -23.43
CA GLU A 76 -13.79 4.32 -23.63
C GLU A 76 -13.72 5.75 -23.06
N MET A 77 -12.90 5.98 -22.03
CA MET A 77 -12.56 7.31 -21.52
C MET A 77 -11.53 8.06 -22.38
N GLY A 78 -11.12 7.51 -23.53
CA GLY A 78 -10.17 8.12 -24.46
C GLY A 78 -8.69 7.94 -24.09
N ARG A 79 -8.38 7.06 -23.12
CA ARG A 79 -6.98 6.76 -22.74
C ARG A 79 -6.34 5.80 -23.72
N LYS A 80 -5.03 5.93 -23.92
CA LYS A 80 -4.25 4.97 -24.71
C LYS A 80 -3.66 3.92 -23.77
N PRO A 81 -3.62 2.63 -24.16
CA PRO A 81 -3.00 1.58 -23.35
C PRO A 81 -1.58 1.91 -22.87
N ALA A 82 -0.75 2.53 -23.71
CA ALA A 82 0.61 2.94 -23.33
C ALA A 82 0.69 3.91 -22.14
N ASP A 83 -0.39 4.62 -21.81
CA ASP A 83 -0.44 5.59 -20.72
C ASP A 83 -0.67 4.92 -19.35
N PHE A 84 -1.30 3.73 -19.34
CA PHE A 84 -1.72 3.05 -18.12
C PHE A 84 -1.27 1.59 -17.98
N GLU A 85 -0.84 0.95 -19.05
CA GLU A 85 -0.37 -0.44 -19.02
C GLU A 85 1.12 -0.51 -18.73
N ILE A 86 1.47 -1.40 -17.81
CA ILE A 86 2.84 -1.64 -17.40
C ILE A 86 3.14 -3.12 -17.57
N ALA A 87 4.04 -3.43 -18.49
CA ALA A 87 4.57 -4.79 -18.63
C ALA A 87 5.42 -5.15 -17.41
N VAL A 88 5.17 -6.34 -16.85
CA VAL A 88 5.89 -6.86 -15.67
C VAL A 88 6.41 -8.27 -15.93
N PRO A 89 7.62 -8.61 -15.47
CA PRO A 89 8.14 -9.97 -15.57
C PRO A 89 7.46 -10.90 -14.56
N VAL A 90 6.95 -12.03 -15.04
CA VAL A 90 6.29 -13.06 -14.21
C VAL A 90 7.08 -14.36 -14.27
N PRO A 91 8.11 -14.55 -13.41
CA PRO A 91 8.97 -15.73 -13.45
C PRO A 91 8.30 -17.02 -12.94
N LEU A 92 7.19 -16.88 -12.21
CA LEU A 92 6.42 -17.99 -11.66
C LEU A 92 5.04 -17.96 -12.32
N SER A 93 4.78 -18.86 -13.28
CA SER A 93 3.42 -19.06 -13.77
C SER A 93 2.67 -20.01 -12.84
N GLY A 94 1.60 -19.50 -12.23
CA GLY A 94 0.71 -20.30 -11.38
C GLY A 94 -0.23 -21.20 -12.17
N ARG A 95 -1.20 -21.80 -11.46
CA ARG A 95 -2.22 -22.73 -11.99
C ARG A 95 -3.09 -22.14 -13.11
N TYR A 96 -3.23 -20.82 -13.17
CA TYR A 96 -4.07 -20.08 -14.12
C TYR A 96 -3.22 -19.15 -14.99
N ALA A 97 -2.28 -19.70 -15.75
CA ALA A 97 -1.45 -18.89 -16.64
C ALA A 97 -2.30 -18.23 -17.75
N HIS A 98 -2.24 -16.91 -17.85
CA HIS A 98 -2.87 -16.13 -18.91
C HIS A 98 -1.98 -14.92 -19.24
N GLU A 99 -1.97 -14.46 -20.50
CA GLU A 99 -1.14 -13.32 -20.94
C GLU A 99 -1.34 -12.03 -20.12
N GLU A 100 -2.55 -11.81 -19.60
CA GLU A 100 -2.92 -10.65 -18.77
C GLU A 100 -2.10 -10.57 -17.48
N MET A 101 -1.51 -11.68 -16.98
CA MET A 101 -0.68 -11.63 -15.77
C MET A 101 0.61 -10.82 -15.97
N LYS A 102 1.05 -10.65 -17.22
CA LYS A 102 2.27 -9.92 -17.58
C LYS A 102 2.02 -8.41 -17.71
N CYS A 103 0.80 -7.95 -17.44
CA CYS A 103 0.41 -6.55 -17.48
C CYS A 103 -0.24 -6.15 -16.16
N VAL A 104 0.09 -4.95 -15.68
CA VAL A 104 -0.63 -4.29 -14.59
C VAL A 104 -1.12 -2.93 -15.06
N ILE A 105 -2.25 -2.47 -14.54
CA ILE A 105 -2.86 -1.19 -14.89
C ILE A 105 -2.55 -0.17 -13.80
N PHE A 106 -1.92 0.94 -14.18
CA PHE A 106 -1.73 2.11 -13.34
C PHE A 106 -2.11 3.38 -14.12
N ALA A 107 -3.35 3.83 -13.95
CA ALA A 107 -3.90 4.97 -14.67
C ALA A 107 -3.81 6.25 -13.84
N THR A 108 -3.05 7.25 -14.29
CA THR A 108 -2.89 8.54 -13.59
C THR A 108 -3.82 9.61 -14.14
N GLU A 109 -4.00 10.72 -13.44
CA GLU A 109 -4.89 11.83 -13.84
C GLU A 109 -6.36 11.39 -13.98
N MET A 110 -6.82 10.43 -13.18
CA MET A 110 -8.20 9.99 -13.24
C MET A 110 -9.13 11.10 -12.75
N PRO A 111 -10.31 11.28 -13.38
CA PRO A 111 -11.36 12.15 -12.85
C PRO A 111 -11.70 11.76 -11.41
N GLU A 112 -12.13 12.72 -10.60
CA GLU A 112 -12.52 12.43 -9.21
C GLU A 112 -13.66 11.40 -9.14
N ASP A 113 -14.62 11.49 -10.05
CA ASP A 113 -15.68 10.50 -10.25
C ASP A 113 -15.23 9.45 -11.28
N ASN A 114 -14.41 8.50 -10.84
CA ASN A 114 -13.91 7.40 -11.67
C ASN A 114 -14.38 6.03 -11.16
N PHE A 115 -14.45 5.06 -12.07
CA PHE A 115 -14.92 3.71 -11.75
C PHE A 115 -14.00 2.95 -10.78
N ILE A 116 -12.68 3.20 -10.80
CA ILE A 116 -11.71 2.55 -9.90
C ILE A 116 -11.93 2.96 -8.44
N ALA A 117 -12.49 4.16 -8.20
CA ALA A 117 -12.80 4.63 -6.86
C ALA A 117 -14.00 3.90 -6.23
N VAL A 118 -14.90 3.31 -7.03
CA VAL A 118 -16.17 2.75 -6.54
C VAL A 118 -16.34 1.25 -6.82
N GLU A 119 -15.56 0.69 -7.74
CA GLU A 119 -15.55 -0.74 -8.05
C GLU A 119 -14.24 -1.36 -7.54
N GLU A 120 -14.35 -2.39 -6.69
CA GLU A 120 -13.16 -3.12 -6.24
C GLU A 120 -12.66 -4.03 -7.37
N MET A 121 -11.47 -3.75 -7.89
CA MET A 121 -10.90 -4.52 -9.01
C MET A 121 -10.39 -5.89 -8.54
N PHE A 122 -9.82 -5.96 -7.35
CA PHE A 122 -9.20 -7.16 -6.77
C PHE A 122 -8.36 -7.95 -7.81
N ALA A 123 -7.61 -7.17 -8.58
CA ALA A 123 -6.70 -7.46 -9.68
C ALA A 123 -5.68 -6.28 -9.71
N PRO A 124 -4.53 -6.37 -10.41
CA PRO A 124 -3.49 -5.35 -10.35
C PRO A 124 -3.85 -4.11 -11.17
N VAL A 125 -4.87 -3.40 -10.72
CA VAL A 125 -5.46 -2.21 -11.32
C VAL A 125 -5.51 -1.12 -10.27
N CYS A 126 -4.85 -0.01 -10.54
CA CYS A 126 -4.81 1.14 -9.66
C CYS A 126 -5.01 2.44 -10.43
N GLY A 127 -5.76 3.36 -9.85
CA GLY A 127 -5.94 4.73 -10.35
C GLY A 127 -5.20 5.74 -9.49
N GLU A 128 -4.76 6.84 -10.08
CA GLU A 128 -4.32 8.03 -9.36
C GLU A 128 -5.22 9.22 -9.69
N VAL A 129 -5.62 9.95 -8.66
CA VAL A 129 -6.44 11.15 -8.74
C VAL A 129 -5.64 12.33 -8.19
N ALA A 130 -5.46 13.34 -9.05
CA ALA A 130 -4.73 14.55 -8.74
C ALA A 130 -5.68 15.65 -8.27
N LEU A 131 -5.71 15.90 -6.96
CA LEU A 131 -6.55 16.94 -6.38
C LEU A 131 -5.92 18.32 -6.59
N ASP A 132 -6.72 19.26 -7.10
CA ASP A 132 -6.27 20.62 -7.33
C ASP A 132 -6.31 21.43 -6.02
N THR A 133 -5.18 21.42 -5.32
CA THR A 133 -4.96 22.14 -4.06
C THR A 133 -3.60 22.82 -4.06
N PRO A 134 -3.37 23.86 -3.24
CA PRO A 134 -2.02 24.31 -2.96
C PRO A 134 -1.13 23.16 -2.48
N ALA A 135 0.15 23.16 -2.85
CA ALA A 135 1.11 22.10 -2.55
C ALA A 135 1.66 22.17 -1.11
N THR A 136 0.75 22.22 -0.13
CA THR A 136 1.08 22.20 1.30
C THR A 136 0.28 21.09 1.99
N VAL A 137 0.83 20.52 3.06
CA VAL A 137 0.16 19.42 3.79
C VAL A 137 -1.17 19.91 4.38
N ALA A 138 -1.18 21.11 4.97
CA ALA A 138 -2.36 21.66 5.60
C ALA A 138 -3.53 21.98 4.64
N GLU A 139 -3.26 22.25 3.36
CA GLU A 139 -4.32 22.47 2.36
C GLU A 139 -4.71 21.18 1.65
N PHE A 140 -3.74 20.29 1.40
CA PHE A 140 -3.99 19.03 0.69
C PHE A 140 -4.75 18.01 1.54
N LEU A 141 -4.35 17.79 2.81
CA LEU A 141 -4.91 16.72 3.63
C LEU A 141 -6.42 16.86 3.85
N PRO A 142 -6.99 18.02 4.23
CA PRO A 142 -8.44 18.14 4.41
C PRO A 142 -9.22 17.79 3.14
N ARG A 143 -8.72 18.22 1.96
CA ARG A 143 -9.34 17.92 0.67
C ARG A 143 -9.20 16.45 0.27
N ALA A 144 -8.05 15.85 0.54
CA ALA A 144 -7.81 14.42 0.31
C ALA A 144 -8.70 13.57 1.20
N VAL A 145 -8.79 13.90 2.51
CA VAL A 145 -9.67 13.22 3.48
C VAL A 145 -11.12 13.29 3.05
N LYS A 146 -11.60 14.48 2.65
CA LYS A 146 -12.96 14.64 2.12
C LYS A 146 -13.20 13.77 0.89
N TYR A 147 -12.28 13.80 -0.08
CA TYR A 147 -12.38 12.98 -1.29
C TYR A 147 -12.51 11.49 -0.96
N VAL A 148 -11.56 10.94 -0.19
CA VAL A 148 -11.55 9.49 0.10
C VAL A 148 -12.76 9.08 0.93
N ASN A 149 -13.21 9.93 1.86
CA ASN A 149 -14.38 9.65 2.69
C ASN A 149 -15.70 9.67 1.90
N GLU A 150 -15.82 10.47 0.85
CA GLU A 150 -17.10 10.72 0.15
C GLU A 150 -17.19 10.04 -1.23
N LYS A 151 -16.06 9.81 -1.89
CA LYS A 151 -16.01 9.34 -3.29
C LYS A 151 -15.41 7.94 -3.45
N VAL A 152 -14.61 7.48 -2.49
CA VAL A 152 -13.97 6.16 -2.56
C VAL A 152 -14.81 5.15 -1.77
N ARG A 153 -15.21 4.06 -2.43
CA ARG A 153 -15.94 2.96 -1.79
C ARG A 153 -14.98 2.12 -0.94
N GLY A 154 -15.46 1.70 0.23
CA GLY A 154 -14.70 0.89 1.17
C GLY A 154 -13.98 1.72 2.25
N THR A 155 -13.90 1.14 3.44
CA THR A 155 -13.43 1.79 4.67
C THR A 155 -12.43 0.92 5.44
N LEU A 156 -11.83 -0.09 4.82
CA LEU A 156 -10.94 -1.04 5.50
C LEU A 156 -9.64 -0.37 5.96
N SER A 157 -8.86 0.18 5.01
CA SER A 157 -7.58 0.78 5.32
C SER A 157 -7.20 1.93 4.39
N VAL A 158 -6.44 2.88 4.92
CA VAL A 158 -5.85 4.01 4.20
C VAL A 158 -4.41 4.23 4.69
N SER A 159 -3.55 4.66 3.78
CA SER A 159 -2.17 5.07 4.09
C SER A 159 -1.94 6.52 3.68
N VAL A 160 -1.30 7.29 4.56
CA VAL A 160 -0.91 8.68 4.32
C VAL A 160 0.61 8.75 4.35
N SER A 161 1.23 9.07 3.20
CA SER A 161 2.66 9.35 3.12
C SER A 161 2.91 10.85 3.23
N VAL A 162 3.45 11.29 4.36
CA VAL A 162 3.57 12.70 4.72
C VAL A 162 4.83 12.97 5.56
N LYS A 163 5.54 14.05 5.21
CA LYS A 163 6.61 14.64 6.01
C LYS A 163 6.15 16.04 6.46
N PRO A 164 5.60 16.18 7.68
CA PRO A 164 5.18 17.49 8.16
C PRO A 164 6.37 18.44 8.31
N ASN A 165 6.14 19.73 8.05
CA ASN A 165 7.15 20.78 8.19
C ASN A 165 6.64 21.91 9.09
N GLY A 166 6.63 21.64 10.40
CA GLY A 166 6.22 22.59 11.44
C GLY A 166 4.80 22.36 11.95
N PRO A 167 4.36 23.14 12.96
CA PRO A 167 3.18 22.83 13.76
C PRO A 167 1.87 22.76 12.97
N LYS A 168 1.71 23.59 11.93
CA LYS A 168 0.49 23.60 11.10
C LYS A 168 0.32 22.28 10.34
N ASP A 169 1.41 21.75 9.80
CA ASP A 169 1.38 20.47 9.07
C ASP A 169 1.21 19.30 10.03
N GLU A 170 1.84 19.34 11.22
CA GLU A 170 1.66 18.33 12.26
C GLU A 170 0.20 18.27 12.72
N GLN A 171 -0.44 19.42 12.95
CA GLN A 171 -1.85 19.49 13.30
C GLN A 171 -2.73 18.92 12.18
N ALA A 172 -2.46 19.29 10.92
CA ALA A 172 -3.22 18.77 9.79
C ALA A 172 -3.12 17.23 9.65
N VAL A 173 -1.99 16.64 10.04
CA VAL A 173 -1.83 15.17 10.07
C VAL A 173 -2.67 14.56 11.21
N GLU A 174 -2.69 15.16 12.39
CA GLU A 174 -3.54 14.70 13.49
C GLU A 174 -5.04 14.81 13.15
N ASP A 175 -5.46 15.94 12.57
CA ASP A 175 -6.84 16.15 12.12
C ASP A 175 -7.22 15.11 11.05
N ALA A 176 -6.35 14.86 10.07
CA ALA A 176 -6.59 13.83 9.07
C ALA A 176 -6.75 12.43 9.69
N ILE A 177 -5.97 12.09 10.71
CA ILE A 177 -6.09 10.79 11.41
C ILE A 177 -7.44 10.65 12.11
N VAL A 178 -7.94 11.74 12.70
CA VAL A 178 -9.28 11.78 13.33
C VAL A 178 -10.37 11.64 12.27
N ASP A 179 -10.28 12.40 11.18
CA ASP A 179 -11.34 12.55 10.18
C ASP A 179 -11.42 11.41 9.15
N LEU A 180 -10.32 10.68 8.91
CA LEU A 180 -10.33 9.53 7.99
C LEU A 180 -11.28 8.43 8.46
N ARG A 181 -12.35 8.16 7.71
CA ARG A 181 -13.36 7.14 8.04
C ARG A 181 -12.92 5.75 7.57
N TYR A 182 -11.76 5.32 8.06
CA TYR A 182 -11.16 4.00 7.80
C TYR A 182 -10.87 3.28 9.12
N GLY A 183 -11.11 1.98 9.17
CA GLY A 183 -10.86 1.18 10.36
C GLY A 183 -9.37 0.93 10.62
N SER A 184 -8.51 1.11 9.62
CA SER A 184 -7.05 1.12 9.80
C SER A 184 -6.37 2.27 9.07
N VAL A 185 -5.82 3.22 9.83
CA VAL A 185 -5.13 4.41 9.31
C VAL A 185 -3.63 4.27 9.54
N HIS A 186 -2.86 4.27 8.45
CA HIS A 186 -1.40 4.11 8.51
C HIS A 186 -0.69 5.39 8.07
N ILE A 187 0.29 5.84 8.84
CA ILE A 187 1.10 7.02 8.53
C ILE A 187 2.51 6.56 8.17
N ASN A 188 2.92 6.91 6.95
CA ASN A 188 4.20 6.56 6.33
C ASN A 188 4.47 5.05 6.23
N THR A 189 3.42 4.22 6.16
CA THR A 189 3.59 2.79 5.94
C THR A 189 2.38 2.17 5.23
N LEU A 190 2.56 0.99 4.63
CA LEU A 190 1.57 0.37 3.75
C LEU A 190 0.31 -0.02 4.52
N THR A 191 -0.85 0.06 3.87
CA THR A 191 -2.21 -0.28 4.34
C THR A 191 -2.37 -1.67 4.95
N MET A 192 -1.37 -2.53 4.83
CA MET A 192 -1.43 -3.94 5.26
C MET A 192 -0.93 -4.19 6.67
N LEU A 193 -0.14 -3.30 7.28
CA LEU A 193 0.60 -3.68 8.49
C LEU A 193 -0.25 -3.91 9.75
N ALA A 194 -1.42 -3.26 9.91
CA ALA A 194 -2.19 -3.41 11.14
C ALA A 194 -2.66 -4.85 11.39
N ILE A 195 -2.96 -5.64 10.35
CA ILE A 195 -3.39 -7.04 10.51
C ILE A 195 -2.31 -7.91 11.19
N ALA A 196 -1.04 -7.49 11.11
CA ALA A 196 0.08 -8.21 11.72
C ALA A 196 0.15 -8.06 13.25
N PHE A 197 -0.60 -7.13 13.85
CA PHE A 197 -0.56 -6.84 15.27
C PHE A 197 -1.90 -7.18 15.94
N PRO A 198 -2.02 -8.27 16.71
CA PRO A 198 -3.27 -8.66 17.37
C PRO A 198 -3.84 -7.63 18.35
N SER A 199 -3.00 -6.71 18.83
CA SER A 199 -3.40 -5.57 19.65
C SER A 199 -4.19 -4.51 18.89
N LEU A 200 -4.02 -4.44 17.57
CA LEU A 200 -4.77 -3.55 16.71
C LEU A 200 -6.06 -4.24 16.26
N MET A 201 -7.08 -3.43 16.00
CA MET A 201 -8.30 -3.84 15.33
C MET A 201 -8.11 -3.79 13.82
N TRP A 202 -8.61 -4.81 13.12
CA TRP A 202 -8.69 -4.89 11.67
C TRP A 202 -10.14 -5.10 11.22
N GLY A 203 -10.70 -4.11 10.53
CA GLY A 203 -12.08 -4.12 10.05
C GLY A 203 -12.42 -2.78 9.38
N GLY A 204 -13.61 -2.67 8.79
CA GLY A 204 -14.10 -1.40 8.23
C GLY A 204 -14.37 -0.36 9.32
N TYR A 205 -14.38 0.92 8.94
CA TYR A 205 -14.87 1.99 9.82
C TYR A 205 -16.35 1.74 10.19
N PRO A 206 -16.77 2.05 11.45
CA PRO A 206 -18.15 1.85 11.88
C PRO A 206 -19.18 2.54 10.97
N GLY A 207 -20.22 1.80 10.56
CA GLY A 207 -21.30 2.33 9.73
C GLY A 207 -21.83 1.36 8.68
N ALA A 208 -21.08 0.32 8.35
CA ALA A 208 -21.52 -0.73 7.44
C ALA A 208 -22.75 -1.50 7.97
N THR A 209 -23.61 -1.93 7.06
CA THR A 209 -24.80 -2.75 7.36
C THR A 209 -24.85 -3.96 6.44
N ILE A 210 -25.78 -4.89 6.67
CA ILE A 210 -26.00 -6.02 5.75
C ILE A 210 -26.48 -5.58 4.35
N PHE A 211 -27.02 -4.36 4.22
CA PHE A 211 -27.48 -3.80 2.94
C PHE A 211 -26.42 -2.89 2.29
N ASP A 212 -25.43 -2.45 3.06
CA ASP A 212 -24.27 -1.72 2.57
C ASP A 212 -23.02 -2.17 3.32
N LEU A 213 -22.40 -3.24 2.83
CA LEU A 213 -21.30 -3.89 3.52
C LEU A 213 -20.03 -3.05 3.53
N GLN A 214 -19.78 -2.21 2.51
CA GLN A 214 -18.51 -1.48 2.34
C GLN A 214 -17.29 -2.41 2.51
N SER A 215 -16.69 -2.43 3.71
CA SER A 215 -15.55 -3.29 4.09
C SER A 215 -15.88 -4.37 5.14
N GLY A 216 -17.15 -4.78 5.19
CA GLY A 216 -17.70 -5.78 6.11
C GLY A 216 -18.18 -5.20 7.43
N ILE A 217 -18.86 -6.06 8.21
CA ILE A 217 -19.41 -5.75 9.55
C ILE A 217 -18.63 -6.41 10.69
N GLY A 218 -17.60 -7.21 10.36
CA GLY A 218 -16.76 -7.92 11.31
C GLY A 218 -15.45 -7.18 11.63
N ALA A 219 -14.79 -7.60 12.70
CA ALA A 219 -13.46 -7.13 13.06
C ALA A 219 -12.59 -8.27 13.59
N TYR A 220 -11.29 -8.18 13.36
CA TYR A 220 -10.24 -9.07 13.86
C TYR A 220 -9.30 -8.30 14.81
N GLY A 221 -8.65 -8.99 15.74
CA GLY A 221 -7.68 -8.40 16.68
C GLY A 221 -8.34 -7.83 17.94
N ASN A 222 -7.96 -6.61 18.35
CA ASN A 222 -8.43 -5.97 19.59
C ASN A 222 -8.18 -6.84 20.85
N CYS A 223 -6.99 -7.44 20.97
CA CYS A 223 -6.70 -8.36 22.08
C CYS A 223 -6.78 -7.72 23.48
N TYR A 224 -6.77 -6.38 23.57
CA TYR A 224 -7.00 -5.63 24.82
C TYR A 224 -8.47 -5.48 25.20
N GLY A 225 -9.41 -5.88 24.34
CA GLY A 225 -10.84 -5.89 24.66
C GLY A 225 -11.47 -4.50 24.75
N PHE A 226 -11.01 -3.52 23.95
CA PHE A 226 -11.69 -2.23 23.89
C PHE A 226 -13.13 -2.43 23.43
N LYS A 227 -14.09 -1.77 24.10
CA LYS A 227 -15.52 -2.03 23.91
C LYS A 227 -16.05 -1.62 22.52
N ARG A 228 -15.59 -0.48 22.00
CA ARG A 228 -16.03 0.10 20.72
C ARG A 228 -14.88 0.83 20.02
N PRO A 229 -13.80 0.12 19.62
CA PRO A 229 -12.73 0.76 18.87
C PRO A 229 -13.28 1.23 17.51
N ILE A 230 -12.92 2.45 17.12
CA ILE A 230 -13.35 3.06 15.86
C ILE A 230 -12.36 2.74 14.74
N LYS A 231 -11.06 2.79 15.07
CA LYS A 231 -9.97 2.53 14.13
C LYS A 231 -8.68 2.20 14.87
N SER A 232 -7.77 1.54 14.16
CA SER A 232 -6.36 1.42 14.53
C SER A 232 -5.53 2.48 13.82
N VAL A 233 -4.55 3.06 14.52
CA VAL A 233 -3.61 4.01 13.93
C VAL A 233 -2.20 3.46 14.08
N LEU A 234 -1.49 3.28 12.98
CA LEU A 234 -0.09 2.87 12.98
C LEU A 234 0.77 3.97 12.37
N ARG A 235 1.73 4.49 13.15
CA ARG A 235 2.62 5.57 12.73
C ARG A 235 4.05 5.07 12.58
N ALA A 236 4.69 5.47 11.50
CA ALA A 236 6.10 5.22 11.27
C ALA A 236 6.82 6.53 10.88
N PRO A 237 8.15 6.62 11.11
CA PRO A 237 8.96 7.69 10.53
C PRO A 237 8.80 7.75 9.00
N PHE A 238 8.97 8.95 8.41
CA PHE A 238 8.82 9.15 6.96
C PHE A 238 9.67 8.16 6.15
N LEU A 239 10.91 7.94 6.59
CA LEU A 239 11.76 6.84 6.12
C LEU A 239 11.87 5.83 7.26
N ASN A 240 11.20 4.69 7.14
CA ASN A 240 11.16 3.69 8.21
C ASN A 240 11.56 2.30 7.73
N PHE A 241 12.12 1.50 8.64
CA PHE A 241 12.58 0.15 8.31
C PHE A 241 11.45 -0.85 8.02
N THR A 242 10.18 -0.58 8.41
CA THR A 242 9.08 -1.53 8.15
C THR A 242 8.84 -1.71 6.65
N GLN A 243 9.14 -0.67 5.89
CA GLN A 243 9.18 -0.64 4.43
C GLN A 243 10.33 -1.46 3.81
N LEU A 244 11.30 -1.94 4.60
CA LEU A 244 12.31 -2.92 4.16
C LEU A 244 11.78 -4.36 4.15
N LEU A 245 10.64 -4.63 4.81
CA LEU A 245 10.04 -5.96 4.86
C LEU A 245 9.20 -6.25 3.60
N ILE A 246 8.63 -5.22 2.99
CA ILE A 246 7.77 -5.30 1.81
C ILE A 246 8.42 -4.45 0.70
N VAL A 247 9.48 -5.00 0.11
CA VAL A 247 10.25 -4.39 -0.97
C VAL A 247 9.97 -5.16 -2.26
N PRO A 248 9.85 -4.50 -3.42
CA PRO A 248 9.67 -5.24 -4.66
C PRO A 248 10.90 -6.11 -4.94
N SER A 249 10.66 -7.38 -5.20
CA SER A 249 11.71 -8.32 -5.61
C SER A 249 12.15 -7.98 -7.02
N THR A 250 13.42 -7.67 -7.22
CA THR A 250 14.01 -7.38 -8.54
C THR A 250 15.14 -8.36 -8.81
N LYS A 251 15.57 -8.47 -10.07
CA LYS A 251 16.75 -9.29 -10.43
C LYS A 251 17.99 -8.93 -9.61
N GLY A 252 18.16 -7.65 -9.28
CA GLY A 252 19.31 -7.14 -8.53
C GLY A 252 19.26 -7.37 -7.01
N ASN A 253 18.08 -7.57 -6.41
CA ASN A 253 17.94 -7.70 -4.95
C ASN A 253 17.45 -9.07 -4.46
N VAL A 254 16.86 -9.91 -5.33
CA VAL A 254 16.17 -11.15 -4.91
C VAL A 254 17.08 -12.11 -4.15
N HIS A 255 18.34 -12.28 -4.59
CA HIS A 255 19.32 -13.12 -3.91
C HIS A 255 19.70 -12.57 -2.52
N LYS A 256 19.86 -11.24 -2.40
CA LYS A 256 20.16 -10.59 -1.12
C LYS A 256 19.00 -10.73 -0.14
N MET A 257 17.77 -10.53 -0.63
CA MET A 257 16.55 -10.70 0.16
C MET A 257 16.37 -12.14 0.62
N ALA A 258 16.55 -13.13 -0.26
CA ALA A 258 16.48 -14.54 0.11
C ALA A 258 17.50 -14.89 1.21
N LYS A 259 18.74 -14.38 1.09
CA LYS A 259 19.77 -14.57 2.12
C LYS A 259 19.42 -13.89 3.44
N LEU A 260 18.86 -12.68 3.40
CA LEU A 260 18.40 -11.95 4.58
C LEU A 260 17.27 -12.71 5.28
N TRP A 261 16.22 -13.10 4.55
CA TRP A 261 15.10 -13.85 5.10
C TRP A 261 15.52 -15.21 5.68
N LYS A 262 16.40 -15.94 5.00
CA LYS A 262 16.99 -17.17 5.55
C LYS A 262 17.65 -16.92 6.91
N ARG A 263 18.48 -15.88 7.01
CA ARG A 263 19.15 -15.51 8.27
C ARG A 263 18.15 -15.11 9.37
N ILE A 264 17.10 -14.38 9.02
CA ILE A 264 16.04 -14.01 9.97
C ILE A 264 15.32 -15.27 10.47
N VAL A 265 14.94 -16.18 9.57
CA VAL A 265 14.27 -17.44 9.93
C VAL A 265 15.18 -18.29 10.82
N ASP A 266 16.44 -18.48 10.44
CA ASP A 266 17.42 -19.23 11.25
C ASP A 266 17.58 -18.60 12.65
N ALA A 267 17.62 -17.27 12.75
CA ALA A 267 17.69 -16.54 14.02
C ALA A 267 16.41 -16.73 14.87
N VAL A 268 15.24 -16.68 14.25
CA VAL A 268 13.94 -16.86 14.94
C VAL A 268 13.76 -18.32 15.39
N LEU A 269 14.16 -19.30 14.58
CA LEU A 269 14.08 -20.71 14.95
C LEU A 269 15.09 -21.06 16.05
N SER A 270 16.32 -20.53 15.98
CA SER A 270 17.31 -20.68 17.06
C SER A 270 16.92 -19.94 18.36
N ARG A 271 15.99 -18.99 18.30
CA ARG A 271 15.38 -18.40 19.50
C ARG A 271 14.56 -19.41 20.32
N ARG A 272 13.96 -20.42 19.67
CA ARG A 272 13.19 -21.45 20.40
C ARG A 272 14.06 -22.31 21.31
N SER A 273 15.38 -22.38 21.10
CA SER A 273 16.30 -23.16 21.94
C SER A 273 16.99 -22.37 23.05
N THR A 274 16.86 -21.04 23.12
CA THR A 274 17.61 -20.19 24.07
C THR A 274 16.76 -19.03 24.64
N GLN A 275 15.83 -19.34 25.55
CA GLN A 275 14.97 -18.35 26.25
C GLN A 275 15.69 -17.61 27.41
N GLY A 276 16.81 -16.93 27.14
CA GLY A 276 17.50 -16.08 28.13
C GLY A 276 17.34 -14.58 27.84
N TRP A 277 17.16 -13.75 28.87
CA TRP A 277 16.97 -12.29 28.75
C TRP A 277 18.16 -11.59 28.06
N PHE A 278 19.38 -12.11 28.23
CA PHE A 278 20.60 -11.64 27.56
C PHE A 278 20.63 -11.93 26.04
N SER A 279 19.76 -12.79 25.51
CA SER A 279 19.70 -13.08 24.06
C SER A 279 18.94 -12.00 23.27
N PHE A 280 18.09 -11.21 23.93
CA PHE A 280 17.24 -10.21 23.29
C PHE A 280 18.04 -9.03 22.70
N SER A 281 18.96 -8.46 23.49
CA SER A 281 19.79 -7.32 23.06
C SER A 281 20.75 -7.70 21.93
N GLY A 282 21.48 -8.82 22.06
CA GLY A 282 22.41 -9.30 21.04
C GLY A 282 21.75 -9.70 19.72
N GLN A 283 20.48 -10.14 19.75
CA GLN A 283 19.71 -10.51 18.56
C GLN A 283 19.11 -9.30 17.84
N ILE A 284 18.62 -8.28 18.57
CA ILE A 284 18.27 -6.99 17.97
C ILE A 284 19.48 -6.41 17.25
N THR A 285 20.67 -6.48 17.85
CA THR A 285 21.91 -6.06 17.17
C THR A 285 22.19 -6.87 15.91
N LYS A 286 21.94 -8.19 15.89
CA LYS A 286 22.12 -9.03 14.68
C LYS A 286 21.09 -8.74 13.59
N ILE A 287 19.83 -8.53 13.95
CA ILE A 287 18.76 -8.17 13.01
C ILE A 287 19.04 -6.77 12.44
N VAL A 288 19.36 -5.80 13.30
CA VAL A 288 19.75 -4.45 12.90
C VAL A 288 21.01 -4.46 12.04
N SER A 289 22.06 -5.23 12.40
CA SER A 289 23.25 -5.40 11.55
C SER A 289 22.94 -6.05 10.21
N ALA A 290 22.01 -7.02 10.17
CA ALA A 290 21.60 -7.64 8.91
C ALA A 290 20.81 -6.68 8.00
N PHE A 291 20.04 -5.76 8.59
CA PHE A 291 19.40 -4.67 7.86
C PHE A 291 20.41 -3.61 7.41
N VAL A 292 21.35 -3.20 8.27
CA VAL A 292 22.40 -2.20 7.96
C VAL A 292 23.34 -2.71 6.86
N ALA A 293 23.67 -4.00 6.84
CA ALA A 293 24.52 -4.58 5.80
C ALA A 293 23.84 -4.72 4.42
N ASN A 294 22.53 -4.44 4.33
CA ASN A 294 21.74 -4.49 3.09
C ASN A 294 21.20 -3.12 2.66
N LEU A 295 21.45 -2.05 3.43
CA LEU A 295 21.28 -0.65 3.01
C LEU A 295 22.44 -0.23 2.10
#